data_AF-A0A0C3BW19-F1
#
_entry.id   AF-A0A0C3BW19-F1
#
_cell.length_a   1.000
_cell.length_b   1.000
_cell.length_c   1.000
_cell.angle_alpha   90.00
_cell.angle_beta   90.00
_cell.angle_gamma   90.00
#
_symmetry.space_group_name_H-M   'P 1'
#
loop_
_entity.id
_entity.type
_entity.pdbx_description
1 polymer ?
#
loop_
_entity_poly.entity_id
_entity_poly.type
_entity_poly.pdbx_seq_one_letter_code
_entity_poly.pdbx_strand_id
1 'polypeptide(L)'
;MTLYVILFHGDLGTGDRIFSLQLRRSIEDSPWDRFQYVIFIPGLFHVKMACADAIYRLFIKHPDARVDETSLMHDISKLRPKETGIISSSPGFRRMHQVIMHAGICRRLDCWRTLVSQLDNKHATLESFAKAEPDFHTLQTLANKFTQQYVANHNLDRLRQQPAAQRDQQFENSTLLNKYCLLYEELTYAMNAGDIGRVELCLLPWIFIFRGTGKHKYASHLLRFLLDVHFLYNERLRHAVRSNWLVNPNGKMNSFRGADWCNELLNLWTKVEHGGTGSNRTVDYIIKESPLVQTYQNIRKTIDKNFLLNRLATSHTGPNMLKTFQETMEHLSKHNPHKIQPGRKTARTILDAIDRGRAMLPSGGTAGAALTSEAVDDEDEDPPANDDNLLVELI
;
A
#
# COMPACT_ATOMS: atom_id res chain seq x y z
N MET A 1 -21.59 14.27 29.84
CA MET A 1 -21.44 13.19 28.83
C MET A 1 -21.84 13.75 27.49
N THR A 2 -20.95 13.72 26.49
CA THR A 2 -21.32 14.05 25.12
C THR A 2 -22.14 12.90 24.54
N LEU A 3 -23.36 13.18 24.07
CA LEU A 3 -24.31 12.17 23.57
C LEU A 3 -23.92 11.57 22.21
N TYR A 4 -22.90 12.12 21.54
CA TYR A 4 -22.48 11.74 20.20
C TYR A 4 -20.97 11.85 20.03
N VAL A 5 -20.45 11.03 19.11
CA VAL A 5 -19.08 11.09 18.60
C VAL A 5 -19.14 11.37 17.10
N ILE A 6 -18.15 12.07 16.58
CA ILE A 6 -17.96 12.30 15.14
C ILE A 6 -16.72 11.52 14.73
N LEU A 7 -16.92 10.54 13.85
CA LEU A 7 -15.82 9.83 13.21
C LEU A 7 -15.34 10.67 12.03
N PHE A 8 -14.07 11.06 12.04
CA PHE A 8 -13.49 11.95 11.04
C PHE A 8 -12.40 11.22 10.27
N HIS A 9 -12.66 10.94 8.99
CA HIS A 9 -11.73 10.26 8.09
C HIS A 9 -10.91 11.27 7.29
N GLY A 10 -9.61 11.05 7.17
CA GLY A 10 -8.77 11.91 6.36
C GLY A 10 -7.32 11.44 6.28
N ASP A 11 -6.53 12.26 5.60
CA ASP A 11 -5.08 12.12 5.52
C ASP A 11 -4.40 12.41 6.87
N LEU A 12 -3.09 12.21 6.91
CA LEU A 12 -2.29 12.42 8.10
C LEU A 12 -2.30 13.89 8.57
N GLY A 13 -2.28 14.85 7.63
CA GLY A 13 -2.33 16.28 7.94
C GLY A 13 -3.63 16.68 8.64
N THR A 14 -4.75 16.08 8.26
CA THR A 14 -6.03 16.24 8.96
C THR A 14 -5.94 15.72 10.39
N GLY A 15 -5.36 14.52 10.58
CA GLY A 15 -5.15 13.94 11.90
C GLY A 15 -4.28 14.81 12.81
N ASP A 16 -3.16 15.34 12.28
CA ASP A 16 -2.25 16.25 13.00
C ASP A 16 -2.99 17.50 13.49
N ARG A 17 -3.84 18.09 12.65
CA ARG A 17 -4.63 19.27 13.02
C ARG A 17 -5.65 18.96 14.10
N ILE A 18 -6.34 17.82 14.03
CA ILE A 18 -7.30 17.39 15.07
C ILE A 18 -6.58 17.16 16.40
N PHE A 19 -5.47 16.42 16.39
CA PHE A 19 -4.72 16.16 17.63
C PHE A 19 -4.11 17.43 18.21
N SER A 20 -3.60 18.34 17.37
CA SER A 20 -3.10 19.64 17.80
C SER A 20 -4.19 20.50 18.44
N LEU A 21 -5.40 20.50 17.87
CA LEU A 21 -6.57 21.18 18.43
C LEU A 21 -6.92 20.61 19.81
N GLN A 22 -7.04 19.29 19.93
CA GLN A 22 -7.36 18.62 21.18
C GLN A 22 -6.28 18.85 22.25
N LEU A 23 -5.00 18.85 21.86
CA LEU A 23 -3.88 19.12 22.76
C LEU A 23 -3.93 20.56 23.29
N ARG A 24 -4.09 21.55 22.40
CA ARG A 24 -4.17 22.97 22.78
C ARG A 24 -5.36 23.26 23.69
N ARG A 25 -6.46 22.53 23.51
CA ARG A 25 -7.68 22.68 24.30
C ARG A 25 -7.76 21.71 25.47
N SER A 26 -6.70 20.98 25.79
CA SER A 26 -6.69 20.00 26.89
C SER A 26 -6.95 20.61 28.27
N ILE A 27 -6.68 21.92 28.42
CA ILE A 27 -6.93 22.69 29.66
C ILE A 27 -8.40 23.01 29.91
N GLU A 28 -9.25 23.00 28.88
CA GLU A 28 -10.67 23.35 28.99
C GLU A 28 -11.39 22.44 29.97
N ASP A 29 -12.43 22.89 30.65
CA ASP A 29 -13.07 22.10 31.71
C ASP A 29 -13.85 20.89 31.19
N SER A 30 -14.50 21.02 30.03
CA SER A 30 -15.42 20.01 29.51
C SER A 30 -14.81 19.17 28.36
N PRO A 31 -15.15 17.87 28.25
CA PRO A 31 -14.79 17.05 27.08
C PRO A 31 -15.23 17.63 25.74
N TRP A 32 -16.34 18.39 25.74
CA TRP A 32 -16.88 19.06 24.57
C TRP A 32 -15.94 20.17 24.10
N ASP A 33 -15.53 21.04 25.02
CA ASP A 33 -14.60 22.14 24.74
C ASP A 33 -13.19 21.62 24.42
N ARG A 34 -12.83 20.41 24.88
CA ARG A 34 -11.61 19.70 24.49
C ARG A 34 -11.68 19.03 23.11
N PHE A 35 -12.82 19.09 22.42
CA PHE A 35 -13.07 18.37 21.15
C PHE A 35 -12.86 16.85 21.23
N GLN A 36 -13.03 16.23 22.40
CA GLN A 36 -12.83 14.78 22.57
C GLN A 36 -13.87 13.93 21.82
N TYR A 37 -14.99 14.53 21.43
CA TYR A 37 -16.02 13.87 20.63
C TYR A 37 -15.60 13.66 19.17
N VAL A 38 -14.54 14.32 18.69
CA VAL A 38 -13.99 14.13 17.34
C VAL A 38 -12.93 13.03 17.38
N ILE A 39 -13.23 11.89 16.76
CA ILE A 39 -12.34 10.74 16.68
C ILE A 39 -11.76 10.68 15.26
N PHE A 40 -10.46 10.93 15.14
CA PHE A 40 -9.76 10.76 13.88
C PHE A 40 -9.61 9.28 13.53
N ILE A 41 -9.96 8.93 12.28
CA ILE A 41 -9.77 7.60 11.71
C ILE A 41 -8.80 7.74 10.53
N PRO A 42 -7.62 7.09 10.57
CA PRO A 42 -6.65 7.13 9.49
C PRO A 42 -7.26 6.69 8.16
N GLY A 43 -7.12 7.50 7.12
CA GLY A 43 -7.57 7.15 5.77
C GLY A 43 -6.80 5.94 5.21
N LEU A 44 -7.49 4.83 4.92
CA LEU A 44 -6.83 3.62 4.42
C LEU A 44 -6.27 3.80 3.01
N PHE A 45 -6.85 4.68 2.21
CA PHE A 45 -6.29 4.99 0.90
C PHE A 45 -4.94 5.72 1.03
N HIS A 46 -4.85 6.72 1.92
CA HIS A 46 -3.57 7.38 2.23
C HIS A 46 -2.57 6.43 2.88
N VAL A 47 -3.01 5.53 3.76
CA VAL A 47 -2.14 4.47 4.32
C VAL A 47 -1.57 3.58 3.21
N LYS A 48 -2.41 3.17 2.24
CA LYS A 48 -1.96 2.38 1.09
C LYS A 48 -0.98 3.16 0.20
N MET A 49 -1.19 4.47 0.03
CA MET A 49 -0.22 5.37 -0.63
C MET A 49 1.12 5.38 0.10
N ALA A 50 1.10 5.51 1.43
CA ALA A 50 2.29 5.46 2.25
C ALA A 50 3.01 4.10 2.15
N CYS A 51 2.27 2.98 2.08
CA CYS A 51 2.83 1.64 1.86
C CYS A 51 3.60 1.56 0.53
N ALA A 52 3.01 2.10 -0.54
CA ALA A 52 3.64 2.13 -1.86
C ALA A 52 4.92 3.00 -1.87
N ASP A 53 4.89 4.16 -1.21
CA ASP A 53 6.06 5.03 -1.04
C ASP A 53 7.16 4.35 -0.21
N ALA A 54 6.81 3.61 0.85
CA ALA A 54 7.79 2.87 1.65
C ALA A 54 8.54 1.80 0.81
N ILE A 55 7.85 1.09 -0.08
CA ILE A 55 8.48 0.16 -1.02
C ILE A 55 9.37 0.92 -2.02
N TYR A 56 8.89 2.06 -2.55
CA TYR A 56 9.70 2.94 -3.41
C TYR A 56 11.00 3.38 -2.71
N ARG A 57 10.94 3.82 -1.44
CA ARG A 57 12.11 4.22 -0.64
C ARG A 57 13.14 3.11 -0.49
N LEU A 58 12.68 1.87 -0.32
CA LEU A 58 13.56 0.72 -0.14
C LEU A 58 14.25 0.29 -1.43
N PHE A 59 13.49 0.11 -2.51
CA PHE A 59 13.98 -0.59 -3.71
C PHE A 59 14.30 0.33 -4.89
N ILE A 60 13.88 1.60 -4.85
CA ILE A 60 14.00 2.51 -5.99
C ILE A 60 14.67 3.82 -5.61
N LYS A 61 14.28 4.52 -4.53
CA LYS A 61 14.74 5.90 -4.25
C LYS A 61 16.27 6.05 -4.28
N HIS A 62 17.02 5.06 -3.78
CA HIS A 62 18.48 5.09 -3.82
C HIS A 62 19.03 4.62 -5.18
N PRO A 63 19.94 5.37 -5.85
CA PRO A 63 20.51 4.96 -7.14
C PRO A 63 21.15 3.57 -7.13
N ASP A 64 21.93 3.24 -6.10
CA ASP A 64 22.57 1.91 -5.99
C ASP A 64 21.59 0.74 -5.86
N ALA A 65 20.33 0.98 -5.45
CA ALA A 65 19.30 -0.06 -5.42
C ALA A 65 18.87 -0.51 -6.82
N ARG A 66 19.25 0.24 -7.86
CA ARG A 66 18.78 0.10 -9.24
C ARG A 66 19.78 -0.60 -10.17
N VAL A 67 21.02 -0.80 -9.68
CA VAL A 67 22.16 -1.19 -10.51
C VAL A 67 22.10 -2.66 -10.90
N ASP A 68 21.81 -3.54 -9.94
CA ASP A 68 21.84 -4.98 -10.17
C ASP A 68 20.72 -5.40 -11.14
N GLU A 69 21.03 -6.33 -12.05
CA GLU A 69 20.08 -6.92 -13.02
C GLU A 69 18.86 -7.57 -12.35
N THR A 70 18.98 -7.94 -11.07
CA THR A 70 17.90 -8.51 -10.25
C THR A 70 17.08 -7.46 -9.50
N SER A 71 17.35 -6.17 -9.67
CA SER A 71 16.64 -5.10 -8.97
C SER A 71 15.23 -4.86 -9.52
N LEU A 72 14.37 -4.25 -8.71
CA LEU A 72 13.02 -3.87 -9.13
C LEU A 72 13.03 -2.90 -10.32
N MET A 73 14.07 -2.06 -10.46
CA MET A 73 14.17 -1.14 -11.60
C MET A 73 14.39 -1.86 -12.94
N HIS A 74 15.08 -3.01 -12.93
CA HIS A 74 15.21 -3.83 -14.13
C HIS A 74 13.89 -4.51 -14.49
N ASP A 75 13.09 -4.94 -13.51
CA ASP A 75 11.70 -5.39 -13.78
C ASP A 75 10.87 -4.26 -14.39
N ILE A 76 10.97 -3.04 -13.84
CA ILE A 76 10.29 -1.84 -14.34
C ILE A 76 10.70 -1.54 -15.78
N SER A 77 11.96 -1.79 -16.17
CA SER A 77 12.41 -1.59 -17.55
C SER A 77 11.64 -2.47 -18.56
N LYS A 78 11.09 -3.61 -18.12
CA LYS A 78 10.25 -4.50 -18.93
C LYS A 78 8.78 -4.17 -18.78
N LEU A 79 8.32 -3.97 -17.54
CA LEU A 79 6.92 -3.69 -17.22
C LEU A 79 6.44 -2.34 -17.76
N ARG A 80 7.30 -1.31 -17.71
CA ARG A 80 6.97 0.09 -18.01
C ARG A 80 8.16 0.81 -18.64
N PRO A 81 8.65 0.37 -19.82
CA PRO A 81 9.88 0.87 -20.43
C PRO A 81 9.89 2.39 -20.66
N LYS A 82 8.73 2.99 -20.88
CA LYS A 82 8.56 4.44 -21.15
C LYS A 82 8.49 5.32 -19.89
N GLU A 83 8.43 4.72 -18.71
CA GLU A 83 8.20 5.45 -17.45
C GLU A 83 9.33 5.26 -16.43
N THR A 84 10.43 4.60 -16.81
CA THR A 84 11.60 4.36 -15.94
C THR A 84 12.13 5.64 -15.31
N GLY A 85 12.25 6.72 -16.11
CA GLY A 85 12.70 8.03 -15.62
C GLY A 85 11.78 8.62 -14.55
N ILE A 86 10.46 8.60 -14.78
CA ILE A 86 9.46 9.10 -13.84
C ILE A 86 9.45 8.26 -12.55
N ILE A 87 9.51 6.93 -12.70
CA ILE A 87 9.49 6.02 -11.56
C ILE A 87 10.77 6.13 -10.72
N SER A 88 11.88 6.48 -11.34
CA SER A 88 13.16 6.70 -10.65
C SER A 88 13.22 8.00 -9.84
N SER A 89 12.32 8.95 -10.09
CA SER A 89 12.29 10.26 -9.42
C SER A 89 11.10 10.38 -8.47
N SER A 90 9.88 10.57 -9.00
CA SER A 90 8.65 10.70 -8.22
C SER A 90 7.50 9.98 -8.95
N PRO A 91 7.34 8.67 -8.73
CA PRO A 91 6.37 7.86 -9.48
C PRO A 91 4.91 8.24 -9.23
N GLY A 92 4.60 8.79 -8.06
CA GLY A 92 3.24 8.89 -7.54
C GLY A 92 2.63 7.52 -7.22
N PHE A 93 1.44 7.54 -6.61
CA PHE A 93 0.79 6.33 -6.13
C PHE A 93 0.43 5.35 -7.24
N ARG A 94 -0.30 5.79 -8.27
CA ARG A 94 -0.76 4.92 -9.37
C ARG A 94 0.35 4.05 -9.95
N ARG A 95 1.49 4.66 -10.28
CA ARG A 95 2.61 3.93 -10.90
C ARG A 95 3.20 2.92 -9.95
N MET A 96 3.46 3.32 -8.70
CA MET A 96 3.99 2.39 -7.70
C MET A 96 3.03 1.26 -7.40
N HIS A 97 1.73 1.52 -7.26
CA HIS A 97 0.73 0.49 -7.07
C HIS A 97 0.81 -0.57 -8.18
N GLN A 98 0.78 -0.14 -9.45
CA GLN A 98 0.87 -1.05 -10.59
C GLN A 98 2.22 -1.77 -10.67
N VAL A 99 3.33 -1.10 -10.37
CA VAL A 99 4.66 -1.72 -10.31
C VAL A 99 4.70 -2.83 -9.27
N ILE A 100 4.23 -2.57 -8.05
CA ILE A 100 4.23 -3.53 -6.94
C ILE A 100 3.41 -4.77 -7.32
N MET A 101 2.18 -4.57 -7.82
CA MET A 101 1.30 -5.67 -8.23
C MET A 101 1.90 -6.49 -9.38
N HIS A 102 2.36 -5.83 -10.45
CA HIS A 102 2.86 -6.52 -11.64
C HIS A 102 4.21 -7.22 -11.42
N ALA A 103 5.16 -6.54 -10.76
CA ALA A 103 6.44 -7.13 -10.42
C ALA A 103 6.27 -8.26 -9.39
N GLY A 104 5.35 -8.09 -8.42
CA GLY A 104 4.98 -9.13 -7.46
C GLY A 104 4.50 -10.41 -8.17
N ILE A 105 3.57 -10.28 -9.13
CA ILE A 105 3.10 -11.41 -9.95
C ILE A 105 4.26 -12.11 -10.66
N CYS A 106 5.07 -11.36 -11.42
CA CYS A 106 6.17 -11.94 -12.20
C CYS A 106 7.20 -12.64 -11.29
N ARG A 107 7.58 -12.03 -10.17
CA ARG A 107 8.55 -12.62 -9.24
C ARG A 107 8.02 -13.87 -8.57
N ARG A 108 6.74 -13.90 -8.20
CA ARG A 108 6.10 -15.12 -7.68
C ARG A 108 6.11 -16.23 -8.73
N LEU A 109 5.73 -15.93 -9.96
CA LEU A 109 5.80 -16.92 -11.05
C LEU A 109 7.23 -17.47 -11.22
N ASP A 110 8.27 -16.62 -11.15
CA ASP A 110 9.65 -17.08 -11.26
C ASP A 110 10.11 -17.95 -10.07
N CYS A 111 9.67 -17.63 -8.86
CA CYS A 111 9.86 -18.48 -7.68
C CYS A 111 9.16 -19.84 -7.85
N TRP A 112 7.91 -19.86 -8.32
CA TRP A 112 7.17 -21.10 -8.62
C TRP A 112 7.91 -21.93 -9.66
N ARG A 113 8.37 -21.31 -10.75
CA ARG A 113 9.16 -21.97 -11.80
C ARG A 113 10.40 -22.63 -11.20
N THR A 114 11.11 -21.91 -10.35
CA THR A 114 12.32 -22.42 -9.69
C THR A 114 12.00 -23.57 -8.74
N LEU A 115 10.96 -23.44 -7.91
CA LEU A 115 10.56 -24.46 -6.94
C LEU A 115 10.10 -25.76 -7.62
N VAL A 116 9.25 -25.66 -8.64
CA VAL A 116 8.76 -26.83 -9.38
C VAL A 116 9.92 -27.56 -10.06
N SER A 117 10.85 -26.81 -10.68
CA SER A 117 12.01 -27.41 -11.35
C SER A 117 12.95 -28.19 -10.40
N GLN A 118 12.93 -27.90 -9.11
CA GLN A 118 13.72 -28.61 -8.10
C GLN A 118 13.06 -29.90 -7.61
N LEU A 119 11.74 -30.02 -7.73
CA LEU A 119 10.97 -31.12 -7.17
C LEU A 119 10.71 -32.23 -8.19
N ASP A 120 10.49 -31.87 -9.45
CA ASP A 120 10.29 -32.85 -10.51
C ASP A 120 10.91 -32.36 -11.82
N ASN A 121 11.96 -33.06 -12.27
CA ASN A 121 12.61 -32.79 -13.56
C ASN A 121 11.67 -32.99 -14.76
N LYS A 122 10.50 -33.63 -14.57
CA LYS A 122 9.47 -33.78 -15.61
C LYS A 122 8.69 -32.49 -15.86
N HIS A 123 8.69 -31.55 -14.91
CA HIS A 123 8.01 -30.26 -15.03
C HIS A 123 9.01 -29.13 -15.27
N ALA A 124 9.63 -29.12 -16.47
CA ALA A 124 10.64 -28.13 -16.83
C ALA A 124 10.09 -26.69 -16.91
N THR A 125 8.76 -26.52 -17.07
CA THR A 125 8.11 -25.20 -17.15
C THR A 125 6.79 -25.15 -16.35
N LEU A 126 6.34 -23.94 -16.02
CA LEU A 126 5.04 -23.72 -15.34
C LEU A 126 3.87 -24.22 -16.17
N GLU A 127 3.93 -24.13 -17.49
CA GLU A 127 2.88 -24.64 -18.39
C GLU A 127 2.80 -26.16 -18.32
N SER A 128 3.95 -26.85 -18.26
CA SER A 128 3.98 -28.30 -18.08
C SER A 128 3.43 -28.73 -16.72
N PHE A 129 3.67 -27.93 -15.68
CA PHE A 129 3.15 -28.16 -14.34
C PHE A 129 1.64 -27.92 -14.28
N ALA A 130 1.15 -26.82 -14.85
CA ALA A 130 -0.28 -26.52 -14.92
C ALA A 130 -1.07 -27.59 -15.70
N LYS A 131 -0.50 -28.09 -16.82
CA LYS A 131 -1.08 -29.19 -17.61
C LYS A 131 -1.17 -30.53 -16.86
N ALA A 132 -0.38 -30.71 -15.80
CA ALA A 132 -0.44 -31.89 -14.97
C ALA A 132 -1.58 -31.83 -13.93
N GLU A 133 -2.32 -30.71 -13.89
CA GLU A 133 -3.49 -30.50 -13.01
C GLU A 133 -3.18 -30.85 -11.54
N PRO A 134 -2.19 -30.21 -10.91
CA PRO A 134 -1.81 -30.52 -9.54
C PRO A 134 -2.99 -30.27 -8.59
N ASP A 135 -3.20 -31.21 -7.67
CA ASP A 135 -4.27 -31.07 -6.69
C ASP A 135 -4.00 -29.91 -5.70
N PHE A 136 -5.06 -29.50 -5.00
CA PHE A 136 -4.98 -28.40 -4.04
C PHE A 136 -3.96 -28.66 -2.92
N HIS A 137 -3.83 -29.91 -2.46
CA HIS A 137 -2.90 -30.25 -1.39
C HIS A 137 -1.43 -30.07 -1.83
N THR A 138 -1.12 -30.44 -3.07
CA THR A 138 0.17 -30.23 -3.71
C THR A 138 0.44 -28.74 -3.84
N LEU A 139 -0.51 -27.96 -4.36
CA LEU A 139 -0.39 -26.51 -4.46
C LEU A 139 -0.16 -25.84 -3.11
N GLN A 140 -0.89 -26.25 -2.07
CA GLN A 140 -0.73 -25.72 -0.72
C GLN A 140 0.64 -26.08 -0.12
N THR A 141 1.10 -27.31 -0.32
CA THR A 141 2.43 -27.75 0.12
C THR A 141 3.54 -26.95 -0.56
N LEU A 142 3.41 -26.71 -1.87
CA LEU A 142 4.34 -25.88 -2.62
C LEU A 142 4.31 -24.42 -2.19
N ALA A 143 3.13 -23.85 -1.91
CA ALA A 143 3.00 -22.50 -1.39
C ALA A 143 3.68 -22.34 0.00
N ASN A 144 3.58 -23.35 0.86
CA ASN A 144 4.28 -23.36 2.15
C ASN A 144 5.80 -23.42 1.96
N LYS A 145 6.31 -24.26 1.04
CA LYS A 145 7.75 -24.28 0.71
C LYS A 145 8.21 -22.96 0.09
N PHE A 146 7.40 -22.37 -0.78
CA PHE A 146 7.64 -21.07 -1.39
C PHE A 146 7.88 -20.00 -0.31
N THR A 147 6.99 -19.91 0.67
CA THR A 147 7.07 -18.86 1.71
C THR A 147 8.28 -19.06 2.62
N GLN A 148 8.70 -20.29 2.86
CA GLN A 148 9.91 -20.59 3.63
C GLN A 148 11.21 -20.23 2.88
N GLN A 149 11.24 -20.42 1.55
CA GLN A 149 12.46 -20.26 0.75
C GLN A 149 12.61 -18.88 0.10
N TYR A 150 11.52 -18.30 -0.42
CA TYR A 150 11.57 -17.13 -1.31
C TYR A 150 10.96 -15.87 -0.69
N VAL A 151 10.52 -15.93 0.57
CA VAL A 151 10.02 -14.79 1.33
C VAL A 151 10.90 -14.61 2.56
N ALA A 152 11.43 -13.41 2.75
CA ALA A 152 12.30 -13.11 3.88
C ALA A 152 11.58 -13.39 5.20
N ASN A 153 12.23 -14.16 6.07
CA ASN A 153 11.73 -14.57 7.38
C ASN A 153 12.85 -14.42 8.42
N HIS A 154 12.64 -14.94 9.64
CA HIS A 154 13.61 -14.87 10.73
C HIS A 154 15.00 -15.46 10.41
N ASN A 155 15.14 -16.25 9.34
CA ASN A 155 16.42 -16.79 8.91
C ASN A 155 17.28 -15.80 8.11
N LEU A 156 16.76 -14.62 7.74
CA LEU A 156 17.50 -13.63 6.94
C LEU A 156 18.81 -13.20 7.64
N ASP A 157 18.78 -12.97 8.95
CA ASP A 157 19.98 -12.61 9.72
C ASP A 157 21.04 -13.73 9.68
N ARG A 158 20.60 -14.98 9.78
CA ARG A 158 21.49 -16.14 9.66
C ARG A 158 22.12 -16.24 8.27
N LEU A 159 21.35 -15.96 7.21
CA LEU A 159 21.87 -15.90 5.84
C LEU A 159 22.92 -14.79 5.71
N ARG A 160 22.68 -13.63 6.35
CA ARG A 160 23.60 -12.48 6.33
C ARG A 160 24.90 -12.68 7.09
N GLN A 161 24.90 -13.58 8.07
CA GLN A 161 26.08 -13.97 8.84
C GLN A 161 26.98 -14.97 8.11
N GLN A 162 26.56 -15.51 6.97
CA GLN A 162 27.41 -16.40 6.18
C GLN A 162 28.67 -15.70 5.68
N PRO A 163 29.79 -16.42 5.51
CA PRO A 163 31.00 -15.88 4.91
C PRO A 163 30.70 -15.25 3.54
N ALA A 164 31.44 -14.21 3.17
CA ALA A 164 31.21 -13.48 1.92
C ALA A 164 31.25 -14.36 0.66
N ALA A 165 31.96 -15.49 0.68
CA ALA A 165 32.02 -16.46 -0.41
C ALA A 165 30.74 -17.31 -0.56
N GLN A 166 29.91 -17.39 0.48
CA GLN A 166 28.67 -18.18 0.52
C GLN A 166 27.42 -17.30 0.48
N ARG A 167 27.52 -16.06 0.97
CA ARG A 167 26.42 -15.11 1.03
C ARG A 167 25.99 -14.63 -0.37
N ASP A 168 24.69 -14.71 -0.65
CA ASP A 168 24.07 -14.19 -1.87
C ASP A 168 23.18 -12.97 -1.56
N GLN A 169 23.75 -11.78 -1.74
CA GLN A 169 23.09 -10.54 -1.35
C GLN A 169 21.94 -10.15 -2.29
N GLN A 170 21.98 -10.56 -3.57
CA GLN A 170 20.88 -10.30 -4.51
C GLN A 170 19.69 -11.23 -4.26
N PHE A 171 19.94 -12.47 -3.83
CA PHE A 171 18.89 -13.37 -3.36
C PHE A 171 18.22 -12.81 -2.10
N GLU A 172 19.00 -12.34 -1.11
CA GLU A 172 18.46 -11.67 0.08
C GLU A 172 17.53 -10.50 -0.29
N ASN A 173 17.99 -9.60 -1.17
CA ASN A 173 17.18 -8.47 -1.65
C ASN A 173 15.88 -8.94 -2.33
N SER A 174 15.94 -10.03 -3.11
CA SER A 174 14.78 -10.61 -3.79
C SER A 174 13.76 -11.18 -2.79
N THR A 175 14.21 -11.86 -1.75
CA THR A 175 13.32 -12.38 -0.69
C THR A 175 12.63 -11.28 0.11
N LEU A 176 13.32 -10.15 0.34
CA LEU A 176 12.74 -8.96 0.98
C LEU A 176 11.69 -8.30 0.07
N LEU A 177 11.97 -8.18 -1.24
CA LEU A 177 11.01 -7.64 -2.19
C LEU A 177 9.72 -8.47 -2.22
N ASN A 178 9.84 -9.80 -2.26
CA ASN A 178 8.68 -10.69 -2.19
C ASN A 178 7.88 -10.50 -0.89
N LYS A 179 8.54 -10.38 0.26
CA LYS A 179 7.91 -10.12 1.56
C LYS A 179 7.04 -8.85 1.53
N TYR A 180 7.59 -7.74 1.04
CA TYR A 180 6.86 -6.47 1.04
C TYR A 180 5.79 -6.39 -0.05
N CYS A 181 6.01 -6.96 -1.23
CA CYS A 181 4.96 -7.05 -2.25
C CYS A 181 3.78 -7.90 -1.76
N LEU A 182 4.04 -9.07 -1.14
CA LEU A 182 2.99 -9.91 -0.55
C LEU A 182 2.22 -9.17 0.54
N LEU A 183 2.90 -8.46 1.43
CA LEU A 183 2.24 -7.68 2.48
C LEU A 183 1.38 -6.53 1.91
N TYR A 184 1.83 -5.87 0.84
CA TYR A 184 1.06 -4.84 0.15
C TYR A 184 -0.20 -5.42 -0.54
N GLU A 185 -0.04 -6.55 -1.22
CA GLU A 185 -1.13 -7.27 -1.86
C GLU A 185 -2.16 -7.79 -0.85
N GLU A 186 -1.69 -8.30 0.28
CA GLU A 186 -2.54 -8.76 1.38
C GLU A 186 -3.38 -7.62 1.96
N LEU A 187 -2.77 -6.46 2.21
CA LEU A 187 -3.49 -5.26 2.63
C LEU A 187 -4.54 -4.85 1.60
N THR A 188 -4.15 -4.84 0.31
CA THR A 188 -5.07 -4.51 -0.80
C THR A 188 -6.24 -5.47 -0.87
N TYR A 189 -5.98 -6.76 -0.76
CA TYR A 189 -7.01 -7.81 -0.77
C TYR A 189 -7.96 -7.66 0.42
N ALA A 190 -7.42 -7.50 1.63
CA ALA A 190 -8.20 -7.33 2.85
C ALA A 190 -9.12 -6.09 2.78
N MET A 191 -8.58 -4.97 2.32
CA MET A 191 -9.36 -3.74 2.10
C MET A 191 -10.49 -3.98 1.10
N ASN A 192 -10.20 -4.56 -0.06
CA ASN A 192 -11.18 -4.81 -1.10
C ASN A 192 -12.27 -5.79 -0.64
N ALA A 193 -11.91 -6.83 0.10
CA ALA A 193 -12.81 -7.82 0.67
C ALA A 193 -13.69 -7.28 1.82
N GLY A 194 -13.35 -6.11 2.39
CA GLY A 194 -14.03 -5.58 3.56
C GLY A 194 -13.63 -6.26 4.87
N ASP A 195 -12.52 -7.00 4.90
CA ASP A 195 -12.05 -7.74 6.08
C ASP A 195 -11.22 -6.83 6.99
N ILE A 196 -11.91 -6.12 7.89
CA ILE A 196 -11.28 -5.15 8.76
C ILE A 196 -10.30 -5.77 9.77
N GLY A 197 -10.54 -7.01 10.19
CA GLY A 197 -9.64 -7.71 11.10
C GLY A 197 -8.31 -8.01 10.41
N ARG A 198 -8.36 -8.45 9.16
CA ARG A 198 -7.16 -8.67 8.35
C ARG A 198 -6.44 -7.37 7.99
N VAL A 199 -7.16 -6.28 7.75
CA VAL A 199 -6.57 -4.95 7.61
C VAL A 199 -5.77 -4.58 8.86
N GLU A 200 -6.36 -4.66 10.06
CA GLU A 200 -5.67 -4.37 11.33
C GLU A 200 -4.37 -5.20 11.48
N LEU A 201 -4.42 -6.50 11.15
CA LEU A 201 -3.24 -7.38 11.19
C LEU A 201 -2.14 -6.95 10.21
N CYS A 202 -2.51 -6.54 8.99
CA CYS A 202 -1.55 -6.03 8.00
C CYS A 202 -0.89 -4.72 8.45
N LEU A 203 -1.57 -3.87 9.20
CA LEU A 203 -1.03 -2.59 9.64
C LEU A 203 0.10 -2.74 10.66
N LEU A 204 0.14 -3.82 11.45
CA LEU A 204 1.19 -4.07 12.44
C LEU A 204 2.61 -4.10 11.83
N PRO A 205 2.93 -4.93 10.83
CA PRO A 205 4.24 -4.88 10.16
C PRO A 205 4.46 -3.56 9.41
N TRP A 206 3.40 -2.94 8.84
CA TRP A 206 3.54 -1.64 8.17
C TRP A 206 3.98 -0.52 9.10
N ILE A 207 3.54 -0.50 10.36
CA ILE A 207 4.02 0.47 11.37
C ILE A 207 5.54 0.41 11.50
N PHE A 208 6.12 -0.80 11.58
CA PHE A 208 7.57 -0.96 11.63
C PHE A 208 8.24 -0.55 10.32
N ILE A 209 7.69 -0.93 9.17
CA ILE A 209 8.22 -0.55 7.86
C ILE A 209 8.23 0.98 7.70
N PHE A 210 7.16 1.67 8.09
CA PHE A 210 7.10 3.13 8.08
C PHE A 210 8.19 3.75 8.92
N ARG A 211 8.40 3.25 10.15
CA ARG A 211 9.49 3.72 11.00
C ARG A 211 10.87 3.46 10.36
N GLY A 212 11.08 2.28 9.78
CA GLY A 212 12.33 1.89 9.14
C GLY A 212 12.62 2.60 7.81
N THR A 213 11.61 3.18 7.17
CA THR A 213 11.72 3.93 5.90
C THR A 213 11.61 5.45 6.07
N GLY A 214 11.45 5.92 7.30
CA GLY A 214 11.40 7.34 7.64
C GLY A 214 10.01 7.97 7.61
N LYS A 215 8.93 7.20 7.41
CA LYS A 215 7.54 7.71 7.52
C LYS A 215 7.08 7.68 8.98
N HIS A 216 7.76 8.42 9.85
CA HIS A 216 7.62 8.33 11.31
C HIS A 216 6.24 8.77 11.81
N LYS A 217 5.65 9.78 11.17
CA LYS A 217 4.29 10.26 11.50
C LYS A 217 3.25 9.18 11.23
N TYR A 218 3.30 8.53 10.06
CA TYR A 218 2.42 7.40 9.73
C TYR A 218 2.53 6.26 10.74
N ALA A 219 3.76 5.86 11.11
CA ALA A 219 3.99 4.83 12.12
C ALA A 219 3.35 5.19 13.47
N SER A 220 3.55 6.44 13.93
CA SER A 220 3.08 6.90 15.23
C SER A 220 1.55 7.01 15.28
N HIS A 221 0.93 7.54 14.23
CA HIS A 221 -0.52 7.70 14.17
C HIS A 221 -1.24 6.36 14.09
N LEU A 222 -0.76 5.43 13.26
CA LEU A 222 -1.33 4.09 13.17
C LEU A 222 -1.15 3.31 14.47
N LEU A 223 0.01 3.41 15.11
CA LEU A 223 0.23 2.76 16.40
C LEU A 223 -0.75 3.28 17.46
N ARG A 224 -0.85 4.62 17.60
CA ARG A 224 -1.80 5.24 18.52
C ARG A 224 -3.24 4.79 18.22
N PHE A 225 -3.65 4.88 16.95
CA PHE A 225 -4.99 4.49 16.53
C PHE A 225 -5.32 3.03 16.86
N LEU A 226 -4.41 2.08 16.57
CA LEU A 226 -4.63 0.67 16.89
C LEU A 226 -4.66 0.45 18.41
N LEU A 227 -3.80 1.12 19.19
CA LEU A 227 -3.87 1.05 20.65
C LEU A 227 -5.21 1.55 21.18
N ASP A 228 -5.70 2.67 20.65
CA ASP A 228 -6.98 3.26 21.04
C ASP A 228 -8.13 2.28 20.73
N VAL A 229 -8.20 1.74 19.51
CA VAL A 229 -9.23 0.81 19.07
C VAL A 229 -9.24 -0.50 19.88
N HIS A 230 -8.06 -1.07 20.15
CA HIS A 230 -7.96 -2.38 20.80
C HIS A 230 -8.04 -2.31 22.33
N PHE A 231 -7.61 -1.21 22.96
CA PHE A 231 -7.44 -1.16 24.41
C PHE A 231 -8.19 -0.01 25.11
N LEU A 232 -8.44 1.12 24.44
CA LEU A 232 -9.06 2.29 25.10
C LEU A 232 -10.55 2.44 24.78
N TYR A 233 -10.95 2.20 23.52
CA TYR A 233 -12.33 2.36 23.11
C TYR A 233 -13.21 1.25 23.69
N ASN A 234 -14.36 1.68 24.23
CA ASN A 234 -15.42 0.76 24.60
C ASN A 234 -15.95 0.01 23.38
N GLU A 235 -16.65 -1.10 23.61
CA GLU A 235 -17.12 -2.00 22.56
C GLU A 235 -17.96 -1.30 21.48
N ARG A 236 -18.85 -0.38 21.88
CA ARG A 236 -19.71 0.36 20.94
C ARG A 236 -18.90 1.27 20.03
N LEU A 237 -17.95 2.02 20.57
CA LEU A 237 -17.09 2.90 19.80
C LEU A 237 -16.14 2.10 18.89
N ARG A 238 -15.58 1.00 19.39
CA ARG A 238 -14.77 0.07 18.58
C ARG A 238 -15.55 -0.46 17.39
N HIS A 239 -16.78 -0.90 17.61
CA HIS A 239 -17.66 -1.35 16.54
C HIS A 239 -17.94 -0.23 15.54
N ALA A 240 -18.29 0.98 16.02
CA ALA A 240 -18.55 2.13 15.16
C ALA A 240 -17.34 2.49 14.29
N VAL A 241 -16.13 2.55 14.86
CA VAL A 241 -14.89 2.84 14.12
C VAL A 241 -14.64 1.79 13.04
N ARG A 242 -14.69 0.50 13.40
CA ARG A 242 -14.42 -0.60 12.45
C ARG A 242 -15.44 -0.67 11.32
N SER A 243 -16.72 -0.46 11.63
CA SER A 243 -17.81 -0.50 10.66
C SER A 243 -17.80 0.69 9.69
N ASN A 244 -17.10 1.79 10.01
CA ASN A 244 -17.03 2.98 9.16
C ASN A 244 -15.68 3.15 8.46
N TRP A 245 -14.71 2.26 8.67
CA TRP A 245 -13.37 2.42 8.10
C TRP A 245 -13.31 2.15 6.58
N LEU A 246 -14.13 1.19 6.13
CA LEU A 246 -14.29 0.80 4.73
C LEU A 246 -15.74 1.02 4.30
N VAL A 247 -15.93 1.50 3.08
CA VAL A 247 -17.22 1.74 2.44
C VAL A 247 -17.26 0.91 1.15
N ASN A 248 -18.41 0.34 0.81
CA ASN A 248 -18.60 -0.34 -0.47
C ASN A 248 -19.52 0.50 -1.39
N PRO A 249 -18.96 1.39 -2.24
CA PRO A 249 -19.76 2.38 -2.97
C PRO A 249 -20.67 1.78 -4.04
N ASN A 250 -20.35 0.57 -4.53
CA ASN A 250 -21.07 -0.06 -5.63
C ASN A 250 -21.83 -1.34 -5.21
N GLY A 251 -21.72 -1.74 -3.94
CA GLY A 251 -22.38 -2.94 -3.39
C GLY A 251 -21.89 -4.27 -3.96
N LYS A 252 -20.76 -4.30 -4.68
CA LYS A 252 -20.23 -5.53 -5.29
C LYS A 252 -19.30 -6.28 -4.34
N MET A 253 -18.99 -7.53 -4.66
CA MET A 253 -17.96 -8.27 -3.94
C MET A 253 -16.57 -7.69 -4.28
N ASN A 254 -15.66 -7.65 -3.30
CA ASN A 254 -14.28 -7.19 -3.45
C ASN A 254 -14.12 -5.72 -3.92
N SER A 255 -15.09 -4.87 -3.60
CA SER A 255 -15.13 -3.47 -4.02
C SER A 255 -15.23 -2.47 -2.88
N PHE A 256 -14.87 -2.88 -1.66
CA PHE A 256 -14.72 -1.97 -0.54
C PHE A 256 -13.53 -1.03 -0.75
N ARG A 257 -13.67 0.23 -0.34
CA ARG A 257 -12.65 1.27 -0.42
C ARG A 257 -12.54 1.96 0.94
N GLY A 258 -11.38 2.56 1.23
CA GLY A 258 -11.25 3.43 2.40
C GLY A 258 -12.29 4.56 2.36
N ALA A 259 -12.86 4.95 3.49
CA ALA A 259 -13.79 6.07 3.53
C ALA A 259 -13.16 7.38 2.98
N ASP A 260 -11.86 7.57 3.21
CA ASP A 260 -11.08 8.68 2.67
C ASP A 260 -10.96 8.64 1.13
N TRP A 261 -10.97 7.46 0.50
CA TRP A 261 -11.03 7.35 -0.97
C TRP A 261 -12.33 7.96 -1.52
N CYS A 262 -13.46 7.75 -0.84
CA CYS A 262 -14.72 8.37 -1.22
C CYS A 262 -14.66 9.90 -1.06
N ASN A 263 -14.01 10.39 0.01
CA ASN A 263 -13.80 11.81 0.21
C ASN A 263 -12.92 12.41 -0.90
N GLU A 264 -11.85 11.73 -1.30
CA GLU A 264 -11.00 12.17 -2.40
C GLU A 264 -11.72 12.16 -3.75
N LEU A 265 -12.59 11.18 -3.99
CA LEU A 265 -13.44 11.17 -5.18
C LEU A 265 -14.39 12.37 -5.22
N LEU A 266 -15.02 12.70 -4.09
CA LEU A 266 -15.87 13.89 -3.98
C LEU A 266 -15.06 15.17 -4.13
N ASN A 267 -13.84 15.23 -3.58
CA ASN A 267 -12.92 16.36 -3.75
C ASN A 267 -12.57 16.57 -5.23
N LEU A 268 -12.25 15.50 -5.96
CA LEU A 268 -11.94 15.56 -7.39
C LEU A 268 -13.11 16.17 -8.16
N TRP A 269 -14.31 15.61 -8.00
CA TRP A 269 -15.47 16.10 -8.73
C TRP A 269 -15.79 17.56 -8.37
N THR A 270 -15.72 17.91 -7.08
CA THR A 270 -16.06 19.25 -6.60
C THR A 270 -15.04 20.31 -7.03
N LYS A 271 -13.75 20.02 -6.94
CA LYS A 271 -12.68 21.02 -7.12
C LYS A 271 -12.12 21.06 -8.54
N VAL A 272 -12.15 19.95 -9.25
CA VAL A 272 -11.50 19.78 -10.56
C VAL A 272 -12.52 19.76 -11.69
N GLU A 273 -13.58 18.96 -11.56
CA GLU A 273 -14.58 18.83 -12.64
C GLU A 273 -15.63 19.95 -12.60
N HIS A 274 -16.21 20.22 -11.43
CA HIS A 274 -17.36 21.12 -11.27
C HIS A 274 -17.03 22.43 -10.54
N GLY A 275 -15.75 22.68 -10.26
CA GLY A 275 -15.31 23.83 -9.46
C GLY A 275 -15.31 25.19 -10.19
N GLY A 276 -15.81 25.23 -11.44
CA GLY A 276 -15.77 26.41 -12.30
C GLY A 276 -14.41 26.63 -12.99
N THR A 277 -14.39 27.49 -13.99
CA THR A 277 -13.20 27.83 -14.79
C THR A 277 -12.88 29.32 -14.71
N GLY A 278 -11.59 29.67 -14.80
CA GLY A 278 -11.14 31.07 -14.79
C GLY A 278 -11.59 31.84 -13.55
N SER A 279 -12.15 33.03 -13.75
CA SER A 279 -12.65 33.91 -12.69
C SER A 279 -13.81 33.34 -11.88
N ASN A 280 -14.50 32.30 -12.40
CA ASN A 280 -15.63 31.66 -11.71
C ASN A 280 -15.19 30.57 -10.72
N ARG A 281 -13.89 30.25 -10.66
CA ARG A 281 -13.35 29.29 -9.68
C ARG A 281 -13.17 29.94 -8.31
N THR A 282 -14.29 30.22 -7.65
CA THR A 282 -14.33 30.81 -6.31
C THR A 282 -14.78 29.79 -5.26
N VAL A 283 -14.42 30.01 -4.00
CA VAL A 283 -14.85 29.15 -2.88
C VAL A 283 -16.37 29.13 -2.77
N ASP A 284 -17.02 30.28 -2.90
CA ASP A 284 -18.49 30.38 -2.83
C ASP A 284 -19.17 29.57 -3.94
N TYR A 285 -18.62 29.61 -5.16
CA TYR A 285 -19.14 28.81 -6.27
C TYR A 285 -18.97 27.31 -5.99
N ILE A 286 -17.79 26.88 -5.56
CA ILE A 286 -17.52 25.48 -5.20
C ILE A 286 -18.47 25.00 -4.10
N ILE A 287 -18.69 25.80 -3.06
CA ILE A 287 -19.63 25.48 -1.97
C ILE A 287 -21.04 25.33 -2.53
N LYS A 288 -21.49 26.26 -3.39
CA LYS A 288 -22.82 26.24 -4.00
C LYS A 288 -23.05 24.98 -4.84
N GLU A 289 -22.06 24.56 -5.63
CA GLU A 289 -22.19 23.40 -6.52
C GLU A 289 -21.99 22.06 -5.78
N SER A 290 -21.22 22.03 -4.69
CA SER A 290 -20.83 20.80 -3.98
C SER A 290 -21.98 19.83 -3.64
N PRO A 291 -23.19 20.27 -3.19
CA PRO A 291 -24.27 19.34 -2.86
C PRO A 291 -24.88 18.65 -4.09
N LEU A 292 -24.65 19.20 -5.29
CA LEU A 292 -25.25 18.74 -6.55
C LEU A 292 -24.29 17.86 -7.37
N VAL A 293 -23.03 17.77 -6.99
CA VAL A 293 -21.98 17.07 -7.75
C VAL A 293 -22.36 15.62 -8.06
N GLN A 294 -22.90 14.87 -7.10
CA GLN A 294 -23.36 13.49 -7.34
C GLN A 294 -24.52 13.43 -8.34
N THR A 295 -25.43 14.40 -8.27
CA THR A 295 -26.56 14.54 -9.21
C THR A 295 -26.04 14.82 -10.62
N TYR A 296 -25.05 15.71 -10.77
CA TYR A 296 -24.41 15.99 -12.05
C TYR A 296 -23.76 14.74 -12.65
N GLN A 297 -23.03 13.95 -11.84
CA GLN A 297 -22.44 12.69 -12.30
C GLN A 297 -23.50 11.68 -12.75
N ASN A 298 -24.61 11.58 -12.03
CA ASN A 298 -25.70 10.67 -12.39
C ASN A 298 -26.41 11.09 -13.67
N ILE A 299 -26.66 12.39 -13.85
CA ILE A 299 -27.25 12.94 -15.08
C ILE A 299 -26.33 12.68 -16.27
N ARG A 300 -25.02 12.95 -16.13
CA ARG A 300 -24.04 12.69 -17.19
C ARG A 300 -24.03 11.21 -17.61
N LYS A 301 -23.97 10.29 -16.65
CA LYS A 301 -24.05 8.84 -16.92
C LYS A 301 -25.36 8.45 -17.64
N THR A 302 -26.49 9.04 -17.27
CA THR A 302 -27.78 8.79 -17.92
C THR A 302 -27.79 9.31 -19.36
N ILE A 303 -27.27 10.51 -19.59
CA ILE A 303 -27.13 11.10 -20.92
C ILE A 303 -26.22 10.20 -21.79
N ASP A 304 -25.03 9.83 -21.32
CA ASP A 304 -24.10 8.98 -22.06
C ASP A 304 -24.74 7.64 -22.48
N LYS A 305 -25.51 7.02 -21.58
CA LYS A 305 -26.27 5.79 -21.87
C LYS A 305 -27.35 6.02 -22.94
N ASN A 306 -28.11 7.10 -22.82
CA ASN A 306 -29.21 7.41 -23.73
C ASN A 306 -28.74 7.77 -25.14
N PHE A 307 -27.58 8.40 -25.27
CA PHE A 307 -26.97 8.72 -26.58
C PHE A 307 -26.19 7.55 -27.19
N LEU A 308 -26.27 6.34 -26.63
CA LEU A 308 -25.51 5.17 -27.06
C LEU A 308 -24.00 5.44 -27.19
N LEU A 309 -23.48 6.40 -26.40
CA LEU A 309 -22.04 6.63 -26.24
C LEU A 309 -21.36 5.48 -25.47
N ASN A 310 -22.11 4.41 -25.18
CA ASN A 310 -21.72 3.10 -24.65
C ASN A 310 -20.51 2.43 -25.35
N ARG A 311 -20.03 2.94 -26.50
CA ARG A 311 -18.76 2.51 -27.11
C ARG A 311 -17.51 3.03 -26.38
N LEU A 312 -17.66 3.97 -25.44
CA LEU A 312 -16.62 4.34 -24.49
C LEU A 312 -16.80 3.45 -23.26
N ALA A 313 -15.97 2.42 -23.12
CA ALA A 313 -16.01 1.54 -21.96
C ALA A 313 -15.88 2.37 -20.67
N THR A 314 -16.95 2.43 -19.86
CA THR A 314 -16.94 3.03 -18.51
C THR A 314 -16.19 2.16 -17.51
N SER A 315 -15.91 0.91 -17.89
CA SER A 315 -15.00 0.00 -17.20
C SER A 315 -13.65 0.07 -17.88
N HIS A 316 -12.65 0.64 -17.21
CA HIS A 316 -11.26 0.49 -17.63
C HIS A 316 -10.86 -0.98 -17.43
N THR A 317 -11.05 -1.82 -18.43
CA THR A 317 -10.41 -3.14 -18.44
C THR A 317 -8.90 -2.90 -18.44
N GLY A 318 -8.20 -3.48 -17.46
CA GLY A 318 -6.74 -3.37 -17.38
C GLY A 318 -6.07 -3.79 -18.69
N PRO A 319 -4.89 -3.22 -19.02
CA PRO A 319 -4.16 -3.62 -20.21
C PRO A 319 -3.85 -5.11 -20.17
N ASN A 320 -3.86 -5.78 -21.32
CA ASN A 320 -3.43 -7.17 -21.40
C ASN A 320 -1.91 -7.25 -21.15
N MET A 321 -1.52 -7.71 -19.96
CA MET A 321 -0.14 -7.77 -19.51
C MET A 321 0.59 -9.04 -19.93
N LEU A 322 -0.04 -9.99 -20.64
CA LEU A 322 0.51 -11.32 -20.90
C LEU A 322 1.91 -11.27 -21.53
N LYS A 323 2.06 -10.54 -22.64
CA LYS A 323 3.34 -10.40 -23.35
C LYS A 323 4.40 -9.73 -22.47
N THR A 324 4.02 -8.66 -21.77
CA THR A 324 4.91 -7.93 -20.87
C THR A 324 5.37 -8.80 -19.69
N PHE A 325 4.49 -9.64 -19.15
CA PHE A 325 4.85 -10.60 -18.10
C PHE A 325 5.77 -11.69 -18.64
N GLN A 326 5.56 -12.18 -19.86
CA GLN A 326 6.48 -13.12 -20.52
C GLN A 326 7.88 -12.53 -20.66
N GLU A 327 7.99 -11.30 -21.18
CA GLU A 327 9.28 -10.59 -21.30
C GLU A 327 9.96 -10.38 -19.93
N THR A 328 9.18 -10.07 -18.90
CA THR A 328 9.69 -9.92 -17.52
C THR A 328 10.15 -11.27 -16.95
N MET A 329 9.41 -12.35 -17.22
CA MET A 329 9.76 -13.71 -16.80
C MET A 329 11.02 -14.23 -17.49
N GLU A 330 11.22 -13.92 -18.77
CA GLU A 330 12.46 -14.22 -19.49
C GLU A 330 13.66 -13.51 -18.85
N HIS A 331 13.51 -12.23 -18.50
CA HIS A 331 14.52 -11.47 -17.77
C HIS A 331 14.86 -12.11 -16.40
N LEU A 332 13.84 -12.41 -15.60
CA LEU A 332 14.03 -13.06 -14.30
C LEU A 332 14.72 -14.43 -14.46
N SER A 333 14.30 -15.24 -15.43
CA SER A 333 14.90 -16.55 -15.70
C SER A 333 16.38 -16.44 -16.11
N LYS A 334 16.73 -15.44 -16.91
CA LYS A 334 18.10 -15.17 -17.34
C LYS A 334 19.01 -14.79 -16.18
N HIS A 335 18.54 -13.92 -15.28
CA HIS A 335 19.36 -13.34 -14.20
C HIS A 335 19.24 -14.09 -12.87
N ASN A 336 18.32 -15.05 -12.77
CA ASN A 336 18.16 -15.98 -11.65
C ASN A 336 18.12 -15.29 -10.26
N PRO A 337 17.22 -14.33 -10.01
CA PRO A 337 17.10 -13.68 -8.71
C PRO A 337 16.68 -14.66 -7.61
N HIS A 338 15.94 -15.71 -7.97
CA HIS A 338 15.40 -16.70 -7.04
C HIS A 338 16.17 -18.03 -7.04
N LYS A 339 17.38 -18.09 -7.61
CA LYS A 339 18.31 -19.21 -7.38
C LYS A 339 19.49 -18.70 -6.56
N ILE A 340 19.84 -19.44 -5.51
CA ILE A 340 20.98 -19.13 -4.65
C ILE A 340 22.28 -19.29 -5.46
N GLN A 341 23.08 -18.24 -5.47
CA GLN A 341 24.39 -18.16 -6.11
C GLN A 341 25.44 -17.72 -5.09
N PRO A 342 26.27 -18.65 -4.57
CA PRO A 342 27.28 -18.34 -3.57
C PRO A 342 28.19 -17.18 -3.99
N GLY A 343 28.34 -16.19 -3.10
CA GLY A 343 29.24 -15.05 -3.30
C GLY A 343 28.71 -13.94 -4.22
N ARG A 344 27.45 -14.02 -4.67
CA ARG A 344 26.83 -12.96 -5.49
C ARG A 344 26.62 -11.69 -4.65
N LYS A 345 27.25 -10.60 -5.09
CA LYS A 345 27.19 -9.28 -4.44
C LYS A 345 26.09 -8.40 -5.03
N THR A 346 25.67 -7.40 -4.27
CA THR A 346 24.76 -6.33 -4.71
C THR A 346 25.47 -4.98 -4.59
N ALA A 347 25.11 -4.03 -5.45
CA ALA A 347 25.51 -2.64 -5.27
C ALA A 347 24.95 -2.04 -3.96
N ARG A 348 23.78 -2.51 -3.51
CA ARG A 348 23.15 -2.07 -2.25
C ARG A 348 22.39 -3.19 -1.55
N THR A 349 22.81 -3.51 -0.33
CA THR A 349 22.03 -4.40 0.54
C THR A 349 20.78 -3.65 1.02
N ILE A 350 19.59 -4.20 0.71
CA ILE A 350 18.32 -3.67 1.21
C ILE A 350 18.15 -4.06 2.68
N LEU A 351 17.89 -3.09 3.55
CA LEU A 351 17.69 -3.33 4.98
C LEU A 351 16.32 -4.01 5.21
N ASP A 352 16.23 -4.88 6.24
CA ASP A 352 14.91 -5.30 6.72
C ASP A 352 14.28 -4.12 7.47
N ALA A 353 13.28 -3.50 6.86
CA ALA A 353 12.61 -2.32 7.37
C ALA A 353 11.80 -2.63 8.64
N ILE A 354 11.30 -3.87 8.78
CA ILE A 354 10.61 -4.29 10.00
C ILE A 354 11.60 -4.33 11.16
N ASP A 355 12.74 -5.01 10.99
CA ASP A 355 13.74 -5.12 12.07
C ASP A 355 14.38 -3.76 12.39
N ARG A 356 14.67 -2.96 11.35
CA ARG A 356 15.13 -1.57 11.52
C ARG A 356 14.11 -0.74 12.29
N GLY A 357 12.83 -0.80 11.91
CA GLY A 357 11.76 -0.07 12.58
C GLY A 357 11.53 -0.55 14.02
N ARG A 358 11.68 -1.85 14.28
CA ARG A 358 11.60 -2.44 15.62
C ARG A 358 12.74 -1.98 16.51
N ALA A 359 13.97 -1.94 15.99
CA ALA A 359 15.14 -1.46 16.72
C ALA A 359 15.05 0.04 17.10
N MET A 360 14.21 0.81 16.40
CA MET A 360 13.93 2.21 16.69
C MET A 360 12.82 2.41 17.74
N LEU A 361 12.21 1.35 18.26
CA LEU A 361 11.33 1.48 19.43
C LEU A 361 12.18 1.81 20.66
N PRO A 362 11.78 2.79 21.48
CA PRO A 362 12.44 3.00 22.76
C PRO A 362 12.39 1.70 23.57
N SER A 363 13.54 1.21 24.01
CA SER A 363 13.65 0.15 25.00
C SER A 363 12.90 0.61 26.25
N GLY A 364 11.90 -0.18 26.69
CA GLY A 364 10.89 0.24 27.65
C GLY A 364 11.45 0.91 28.91
N GLY A 365 10.86 2.06 29.26
CA GLY A 365 11.20 2.79 30.49
C GLY A 365 10.62 4.20 30.55
N THR A 366 9.28 4.31 30.63
CA THR A 366 8.46 5.25 31.43
C THR A 366 7.08 5.39 30.79
N ALA A 367 6.12 4.61 31.30
CA ALA A 367 4.72 4.95 31.15
C ALA A 367 4.47 6.25 31.91
N GLY A 368 4.26 7.37 31.23
CA GLY A 368 3.80 8.60 31.87
C GLY A 368 4.26 9.92 31.28
N ALA A 369 5.28 9.96 30.42
CA ALA A 369 5.74 11.23 29.86
C ALA A 369 5.86 11.16 28.34
N ALA A 370 4.99 11.92 27.69
CA ALA A 370 5.23 12.52 26.39
C ALA A 370 5.39 11.56 25.19
N LEU A 371 4.26 11.15 24.62
CA LEU A 371 4.07 11.24 23.16
C LEU A 371 4.05 12.74 22.78
N THR A 372 5.08 13.50 23.13
CA THR A 372 5.35 14.76 22.45
C THR A 372 5.87 14.37 21.09
N SER A 373 5.16 14.80 20.06
CA SER A 373 5.72 14.90 18.72
C SER A 373 7.03 15.69 18.84
N GLU A 374 8.16 15.00 18.95
CA GLU A 374 9.36 15.55 18.35
C GLU A 374 8.98 15.69 16.87
N ALA A 375 8.79 16.95 16.47
CA ALA A 375 8.61 17.32 15.09
C ALA A 375 9.91 16.95 14.37
N VAL A 376 10.01 15.70 13.98
CA VAL A 376 10.81 15.35 12.82
C VAL A 376 10.00 15.90 11.66
N ASP A 377 10.51 16.98 11.06
CA ASP A 377 10.00 17.54 9.82
C ASP A 377 10.11 16.46 8.73
N ASP A 378 9.10 15.59 8.67
CA ASP A 378 8.72 14.93 7.43
C ASP A 378 8.08 16.02 6.56
N GLU A 379 8.91 16.66 5.71
CA GLU A 379 8.51 17.61 4.66
C GLU A 379 7.72 16.96 3.50
N ASP A 380 7.48 15.64 3.56
CA ASP A 380 6.73 14.94 2.53
C ASP A 380 5.22 15.00 2.85
N GLU A 381 4.59 16.16 2.58
CA GLU A 381 3.14 16.18 2.36
C GLU A 381 2.79 15.18 1.25
N ASP A 382 1.81 14.31 1.48
CA ASP A 382 1.38 13.39 0.44
C ASP A 382 0.84 14.19 -0.76
N PRO A 383 1.28 13.87 -1.99
CA PRO A 383 0.78 14.57 -3.15
C PRO A 383 -0.74 14.37 -3.26
N PRO A 384 -1.50 15.40 -3.65
CA PRO A 384 -2.95 15.32 -3.72
C PRO A 384 -3.37 14.15 -4.62
N ALA A 385 -4.44 13.45 -4.22
CA ALA A 385 -5.04 12.44 -5.07
C ALA A 385 -5.45 13.07 -6.41
N ASN A 386 -5.08 12.41 -7.51
CA ASN A 386 -5.55 12.75 -8.84
C ASN A 386 -6.46 11.65 -9.38
N ASP A 387 -7.16 11.93 -10.48
CA ASP A 387 -8.11 11.01 -11.11
C ASP A 387 -7.50 9.62 -11.34
N ASP A 388 -6.28 9.62 -11.86
CA ASP A 388 -5.45 8.43 -12.07
C ASP A 388 -5.21 7.59 -10.80
N ASN A 389 -5.01 8.21 -9.64
CA ASN A 389 -4.83 7.52 -8.36
C ASN A 389 -6.14 6.90 -7.85
N LEU A 390 -7.28 7.50 -8.14
CA LEU A 390 -8.58 6.99 -7.73
C LEU A 390 -9.06 5.86 -8.66
N LEU A 391 -8.86 6.02 -9.96
CA LEU A 391 -9.24 5.06 -10.98
C LEU A 391 -8.46 3.76 -10.87
N VAL A 392 -7.18 3.79 -10.47
CA VAL A 392 -6.38 2.57 -10.35
C VAL A 392 -6.90 1.64 -9.25
N GLU A 393 -7.57 2.18 -8.23
CA GLU A 393 -8.23 1.38 -7.20
C GLU A 393 -9.54 0.77 -7.69
N LEU A 394 -10.10 1.19 -8.83
CA LEU A 394 -11.38 0.67 -9.36
C LEU A 394 -11.21 -0.52 -10.32
N ILE A 395 -9.97 -0.84 -10.68
CA ILE A 395 -9.57 -1.97 -11.54
C ILE A 395 -9.13 -3.12 -10.63
#